data_AF-A0AAW8JL12-F1
#
_entry.id   AF-A0AAW8JL12-F1
#
_cell.length_a   1.000
_cell.length_b   1.000
_cell.length_c   1.000
_cell.angle_alpha   90.00
_cell.angle_beta   90.00
_cell.angle_gamma   90.00
#
_symmetry.space_group_name_H-M   'P 1'
#
loop_
_entity.id
_entity.type
_entity.pdbx_description
1 polymer ?
#
loop_
_entity_poly.entity_id
_entity_poly.type
_entity_poly.pdbx_seq_one_letter_code
_entity_poly.pdbx_strand_id
1 'polypeptide(L)'
;MADPKDKLVHENHIYIFTVVMVLVAFLAVWFAYKPQIVGFLVYTKGILIIPLWWIHSIFKAIGLNYVPLLSELVYSTEHLCKPTNNWLPLFCQNKFSEVTIFQISKASQAWNLLIFLLATPWIKKAYDRFNSEHPARGFIKSMNLEEFIEEQIPNQRHLQVFGPLDLSKYDTNNGHFKALDSTYEFANRHELITGTKERLVNITINGVTKEYNDKSETVPIIDEEKFLNVLREQLGDLWITLDNSKETSPDELSYLSDVDTILLALYLPVACATDESMDDEEFRKIKKDSTTLINYYWDICTKNIPNNPLFAIENQYVEGDRKLVGFNFDFLRKRIHKYIKHPVATKIFKNHAYVRTILCEVVLTARQLGVMPPTDIRWLKLYNRTAYAFIQNIGRPSLFSEGLGPISHYLIEVKLGKPLEEPDFNIGLVGFEYELLSFAMTEARQKAAEDVNSIIRVVEFTDKELNNGSYNSKNNDKDDFKYSDDHVFDMVSVEIPQDEIQKNKQKGF
;
A
#
# COMPACT_ATOMS: atom_id res chain seq x y z
N MET A 1 -24.20 -9.74 -29.94
CA MET A 1 -24.46 -9.59 -28.50
C MET A 1 -25.96 -9.40 -28.36
N ALA A 2 -26.67 -10.35 -27.76
CA ALA A 2 -28.12 -10.24 -27.58
C ALA A 2 -28.43 -9.16 -26.51
N ASP A 3 -29.53 -8.43 -26.70
CA ASP A 3 -30.01 -7.38 -25.80
C ASP A 3 -30.19 -7.97 -24.38
N PRO A 4 -29.69 -7.33 -23.31
CA PRO A 4 -29.87 -7.79 -21.93
C PRO A 4 -31.34 -8.03 -21.55
N LYS A 5 -32.31 -7.40 -22.22
CA LYS A 5 -33.75 -7.71 -22.03
C LYS A 5 -34.14 -9.08 -22.57
N ASP A 6 -33.59 -9.49 -23.71
CA ASP A 6 -33.87 -10.80 -24.31
C ASP A 6 -33.27 -11.94 -23.48
N LYS A 7 -32.13 -11.70 -22.82
CA LYS A 7 -31.49 -12.66 -21.93
C LYS A 7 -32.32 -12.93 -20.67
N LEU A 8 -32.89 -11.88 -20.08
CA LEU A 8 -33.74 -11.99 -18.89
C LEU A 8 -35.07 -12.70 -19.20
N VAL A 9 -35.65 -12.44 -20.38
CA VAL A 9 -36.87 -13.12 -20.84
C VAL A 9 -36.60 -14.61 -21.09
N HIS A 10 -35.47 -14.95 -21.72
CA HIS A 10 -35.10 -16.33 -22.00
C HIS A 10 -34.80 -17.15 -20.73
N GLU A 11 -34.16 -16.55 -19.72
CA GLU A 11 -33.93 -17.19 -18.41
C GLU A 11 -35.25 -17.43 -17.64
N ASN A 12 -36.18 -16.48 -17.69
CA ASN A 12 -37.50 -16.64 -17.09
C ASN A 12 -38.32 -17.75 -17.76
N HIS A 13 -38.26 -17.90 -19.09
CA HIS A 13 -38.94 -18.99 -19.79
C HIS A 13 -38.36 -20.37 -19.48
N ILE A 14 -37.03 -20.48 -19.37
CA ILE A 14 -36.37 -21.73 -18.95
C ILE A 14 -36.77 -22.09 -17.52
N TYR A 15 -36.81 -21.12 -16.62
CA TYR A 15 -37.25 -21.35 -15.24
C TYR A 15 -38.71 -21.83 -15.20
N ILE A 16 -39.62 -21.15 -15.89
CA ILE A 16 -41.04 -21.53 -15.94
C ILE A 16 -41.20 -22.94 -16.54
N PHE A 17 -40.53 -23.23 -17.65
CA PHE A 17 -40.57 -24.55 -18.28
C PHE A 17 -40.05 -25.64 -17.34
N THR A 18 -38.95 -25.38 -16.64
CA THR A 18 -38.37 -26.33 -15.68
C THR A 18 -39.33 -26.59 -14.52
N VAL A 19 -39.95 -25.54 -13.96
CA VAL A 19 -40.96 -25.68 -12.90
C VAL A 19 -42.16 -26.50 -13.38
N VAL A 20 -42.66 -26.23 -14.60
CA VAL A 20 -43.78 -26.99 -15.18
C VAL A 20 -43.39 -28.46 -15.38
N MET A 21 -42.20 -28.75 -15.90
CA MET A 21 -41.73 -30.13 -16.10
C MET A 21 -41.56 -30.88 -14.78
N VAL A 22 -41.07 -30.21 -13.73
CA VAL A 22 -40.98 -30.78 -12.38
C VAL A 22 -42.38 -31.08 -11.82
N LEU A 23 -43.35 -30.18 -12.00
CA LEU A 23 -44.72 -30.39 -11.56
C LEU A 23 -45.40 -31.55 -12.31
N VAL A 24 -45.19 -31.65 -13.63
CA VAL A 24 -45.71 -32.74 -14.45
C VAL A 24 -45.08 -34.07 -14.03
N ALA A 25 -43.77 -34.10 -13.80
CA ALA A 25 -43.06 -35.29 -13.30
C ALA A 25 -43.57 -35.70 -11.90
N PHE A 26 -43.77 -34.74 -11.00
CA PHE A 26 -44.32 -34.99 -9.67
C PHE A 26 -45.74 -35.57 -9.73
N LEU A 27 -46.61 -35.01 -10.58
CA LEU A 27 -47.96 -35.54 -10.80
C LEU A 27 -47.92 -36.95 -11.42
N ALA A 28 -47.05 -37.19 -12.38
CA ALA A 28 -46.89 -38.51 -13.01
C ALA A 28 -46.45 -39.57 -11.98
N VAL A 29 -45.47 -39.24 -11.13
CA VAL A 29 -45.01 -40.11 -10.04
C VAL A 29 -46.12 -40.33 -9.01
N TRP A 30 -46.86 -39.28 -8.66
CA TRP A 30 -48.00 -39.37 -7.76
C TRP A 30 -49.06 -40.33 -8.28
N PHE A 31 -49.48 -40.22 -9.54
CA PHE A 31 -50.49 -41.11 -10.11
C PHE A 31 -50.00 -42.56 -10.27
N ALA A 32 -48.71 -42.76 -10.59
CA ALA A 32 -48.14 -44.10 -10.78
C ALA A 32 -47.89 -44.85 -9.46
N TYR A 33 -47.45 -44.16 -8.40
CA TYR A 33 -46.97 -44.76 -7.15
C TYR A 33 -47.73 -44.29 -5.90
N LYS A 34 -48.94 -43.76 -6.09
CA LYS A 34 -49.79 -43.23 -5.02
C LYS A 34 -49.84 -44.12 -3.75
N PRO A 35 -50.21 -45.41 -3.82
CA PRO A 35 -50.38 -46.20 -2.61
C PRO A 35 -49.04 -46.49 -1.90
N GLN A 36 -47.93 -46.59 -2.64
CA GLN A 36 -46.60 -46.79 -2.07
C GLN A 36 -46.10 -45.53 -1.35
N ILE A 37 -46.29 -44.36 -1.97
CA ILE A 37 -45.88 -43.06 -1.38
C ILE A 37 -46.68 -42.77 -0.11
N VAL A 38 -48.01 -42.97 -0.17
CA VAL A 38 -48.90 -42.78 0.98
C VAL A 38 -48.57 -43.78 2.09
N GLY A 39 -48.39 -45.06 1.74
CA GLY A 39 -48.02 -46.10 2.70
C GLY A 39 -46.71 -45.78 3.41
N PHE A 40 -45.66 -45.43 2.65
CA PHE A 40 -44.38 -45.03 3.21
C PHE A 40 -44.50 -43.86 4.18
N LEU A 41 -45.23 -42.80 3.81
CA LEU A 41 -45.42 -41.63 4.66
C LEU A 41 -46.23 -41.95 5.94
N VAL A 42 -47.27 -42.76 5.82
CA VAL A 42 -48.13 -43.13 6.95
C VAL A 42 -47.39 -44.07 7.92
N TYR A 43 -46.64 -45.05 7.42
CA TYR A 43 -45.87 -45.96 8.28
C TYR A 43 -44.68 -45.27 8.94
N THR A 44 -43.91 -44.46 8.21
CA THR A 44 -42.77 -43.71 8.78
C THR A 44 -43.21 -42.75 9.86
N LYS A 45 -44.28 -41.97 9.63
CA LYS A 45 -44.88 -41.13 10.67
C LYS A 45 -45.47 -41.98 11.80
N GLY A 46 -46.15 -43.07 11.47
CA GLY A 46 -46.73 -44.01 12.44
C GLY A 46 -45.71 -44.54 13.45
N ILE A 47 -44.49 -44.87 13.01
CA ILE A 47 -43.37 -45.27 13.86
C ILE A 47 -42.91 -44.11 14.75
N LEU A 48 -42.74 -42.91 14.18
CA LEU A 48 -42.27 -41.74 14.92
C LEU A 48 -43.26 -41.27 16.00
N ILE A 49 -44.55 -41.51 15.81
CA ILE A 49 -45.59 -41.06 16.74
C ILE A 49 -46.04 -42.09 17.76
N ILE A 50 -45.45 -43.28 17.83
CA ILE A 50 -45.85 -44.33 18.80
C ILE A 50 -45.98 -43.76 20.23
N PRO A 51 -45.03 -42.95 20.75
CA PRO A 51 -45.16 -42.38 22.10
C PRO A 51 -46.31 -41.37 22.20
N LEU A 52 -46.50 -40.53 21.17
CA LEU A 52 -47.58 -39.55 21.11
C LEU A 52 -48.96 -40.21 20.96
N TRP A 53 -49.01 -41.36 20.28
CA TRP A 53 -50.22 -42.16 20.09
C TRP A 53 -50.72 -42.77 21.40
N TRP A 54 -49.82 -43.26 22.25
CA TRP A 54 -50.18 -43.74 23.58
C TRP A 54 -50.77 -42.63 24.45
N ILE A 55 -50.12 -41.46 24.45
CA ILE A 55 -50.60 -40.28 25.17
C ILE A 55 -51.99 -39.86 24.67
N HIS A 56 -52.17 -39.81 23.34
CA HIS A 56 -53.47 -39.52 22.72
C HIS A 56 -54.56 -40.54 23.08
N SER A 57 -54.21 -41.82 23.08
CA SER A 57 -55.13 -42.91 23.44
C SER A 57 -55.56 -42.84 24.91
N ILE A 58 -54.65 -42.46 25.80
CA ILE A 58 -54.94 -42.23 27.23
C ILE A 58 -55.86 -41.01 27.40
N PHE A 59 -55.59 -39.90 26.71
CA PHE A 59 -56.45 -38.72 26.77
C PHE A 59 -57.88 -39.01 26.30
N LYS A 60 -58.05 -39.79 25.23
CA LYS A 60 -59.36 -40.28 24.80
C LYS A 60 -60.04 -41.17 25.83
N ALA A 61 -59.30 -42.05 26.49
CA ALA A 61 -59.85 -42.92 27.55
C ALA A 61 -60.38 -42.13 28.76
N ILE A 62 -59.83 -40.94 29.02
CA ILE A 62 -60.24 -40.04 30.12
C ILE A 62 -61.34 -39.04 29.67
N GLY A 63 -61.82 -39.13 28.43
CA GLY A 63 -62.90 -38.30 27.89
C GLY A 63 -62.46 -36.97 27.26
N LEU A 64 -61.15 -36.73 27.15
CA LEU A 64 -60.58 -35.58 26.45
C LEU A 64 -60.33 -35.92 24.98
N ASN A 65 -61.37 -35.81 24.17
CA ASN A 65 -61.36 -36.27 22.78
C ASN A 65 -60.55 -35.38 21.82
N TYR A 66 -60.21 -34.15 22.20
CA TYR A 66 -59.48 -33.22 21.33
C TYR A 66 -58.46 -32.38 22.10
N VAL A 67 -57.17 -32.63 21.83
CA VAL A 67 -56.05 -31.81 22.29
C VAL A 67 -55.40 -31.20 21.03
N PRO A 68 -55.48 -29.88 20.79
CA PRO A 68 -55.24 -29.30 19.47
C PRO A 68 -53.94 -29.73 18.77
N LEU A 69 -52.79 -29.62 19.43
CA LEU A 69 -51.49 -29.98 18.83
C LEU A 69 -51.31 -31.49 18.70
N LEU A 70 -51.73 -32.26 19.70
CA LEU A 70 -51.57 -33.71 19.75
C LEU A 70 -52.47 -34.40 18.72
N SER A 71 -53.74 -33.98 18.63
CA SER A 71 -54.71 -34.47 17.65
C SER A 71 -54.26 -34.20 16.22
N GLU A 72 -53.65 -33.04 15.95
CA GLU A 72 -53.13 -32.71 14.61
C GLU A 72 -51.83 -33.46 14.27
N LEU A 73 -50.93 -33.69 15.24
CA LEU A 73 -49.71 -34.49 15.03
C LEU A 73 -50.01 -35.97 14.77
N VAL A 74 -51.08 -36.47 15.39
CA VAL A 74 -51.55 -37.87 15.28
C VAL A 74 -52.56 -38.05 14.13
N TYR A 75 -53.04 -36.97 13.50
CA TYR A 75 -54.04 -36.98 12.42
C TYR A 75 -53.71 -37.96 11.30
N SER A 76 -52.44 -38.02 10.88
CA SER A 76 -51.97 -38.93 9.82
C SER A 76 -52.29 -40.39 10.13
N THR A 77 -52.12 -40.82 11.37
CA THR A 77 -52.37 -42.21 11.76
C THR A 77 -53.83 -42.42 12.16
N GLU A 78 -54.45 -41.46 12.83
CA GLU A 78 -55.86 -41.60 13.21
C GLU A 78 -56.80 -41.64 12.00
N HIS A 79 -56.59 -40.76 11.02
CA HIS A 79 -57.52 -40.57 9.92
C HIS A 79 -57.08 -41.28 8.63
N LEU A 80 -55.77 -41.31 8.32
CA LEU A 80 -55.29 -41.96 7.08
C LEU A 80 -55.03 -43.45 7.28
N CYS A 81 -54.54 -43.89 8.45
CA CYS A 81 -54.28 -45.31 8.73
C CYS A 81 -55.50 -46.04 9.32
N LYS A 82 -56.21 -45.42 10.29
CA LYS A 82 -57.25 -46.07 11.11
C LYS A 82 -56.74 -47.41 11.68
N PRO A 83 -55.95 -47.38 12.77
CA PRO A 83 -55.30 -48.58 13.26
C PRO A 83 -56.31 -49.60 13.81
N THR A 84 -56.05 -50.89 13.56
CA THR A 84 -56.88 -52.01 14.07
C THR A 84 -56.75 -52.19 15.58
N ASN A 85 -55.67 -51.72 16.19
CA ASN A 85 -55.35 -51.87 17.61
C ASN A 85 -54.97 -50.52 18.21
N ASN A 86 -55.51 -50.20 19.38
CA ASN A 86 -55.21 -48.98 20.11
C ASN A 86 -53.77 -48.96 20.67
N TRP A 87 -53.14 -50.12 20.87
CA TRP A 87 -51.79 -50.20 21.44
C TRP A 87 -50.67 -49.91 20.43
N LEU A 88 -50.86 -50.26 19.15
CA LEU A 88 -49.81 -50.10 18.13
C LEU A 88 -50.38 -49.51 16.84
N PRO A 89 -50.04 -48.24 16.51
CA PRO A 89 -50.59 -47.51 15.37
C PRO A 89 -50.00 -47.92 13.99
N LEU A 90 -49.58 -49.17 13.83
CA LEU A 90 -48.89 -49.66 12.61
C LEU A 90 -49.76 -50.56 11.73
N PHE A 91 -50.93 -51.00 12.20
CA PHE A 91 -51.81 -51.90 11.44
C PHE A 91 -52.99 -51.14 10.86
N CYS A 92 -52.85 -50.62 9.65
CA CYS A 92 -53.84 -49.75 9.00
C CYS A 92 -54.99 -50.53 8.34
N GLN A 93 -56.22 -50.07 8.52
CA GLN A 93 -57.42 -50.63 7.87
C GLN A 93 -57.78 -49.94 6.55
N ASN A 94 -57.37 -48.69 6.36
CA ASN A 94 -57.73 -47.91 5.18
C ASN A 94 -56.93 -48.32 3.94
N LYS A 95 -57.58 -48.29 2.77
CA LYS A 95 -56.90 -48.46 1.48
C LYS A 95 -56.20 -47.16 1.06
N PHE A 96 -54.88 -47.19 0.95
CA PHE A 96 -54.07 -46.02 0.60
C PHE A 96 -54.27 -45.50 -0.84
N SER A 97 -54.92 -46.28 -1.72
CA SER A 97 -55.29 -45.86 -3.08
C SER A 97 -56.33 -44.73 -3.10
N GLU A 98 -57.12 -44.57 -2.04
CA GLU A 98 -58.27 -43.64 -1.98
C GLU A 98 -57.93 -42.29 -1.33
N VAL A 99 -56.75 -42.17 -0.70
CA VAL A 99 -56.32 -40.95 0.01
C VAL A 99 -56.09 -39.80 -0.97
N THR A 100 -56.58 -38.59 -0.67
CA THR A 100 -56.38 -37.41 -1.53
C THR A 100 -55.13 -36.63 -1.14
N ILE A 101 -54.57 -35.88 -2.09
CA ILE A 101 -53.37 -35.05 -1.85
C ILE A 101 -53.64 -33.97 -0.78
N PHE A 102 -54.88 -33.48 -0.70
CA PHE A 102 -55.31 -32.52 0.31
C PHE A 102 -55.28 -33.10 1.73
N GLN A 103 -55.68 -34.35 1.89
CA GLN A 103 -55.63 -35.04 3.18
C GLN A 103 -54.18 -35.23 3.67
N ILE A 104 -53.24 -35.47 2.77
CA ILE A 104 -51.80 -35.59 3.09
C ILE A 104 -51.18 -34.25 3.41
N SER A 105 -51.57 -33.21 2.66
CA SER A 105 -51.16 -31.83 2.93
C SER A 105 -51.57 -31.43 4.34
N LYS A 106 -52.86 -31.63 4.70
CA LYS A 106 -53.36 -31.38 6.06
C LYS A 106 -52.58 -32.18 7.12
N ALA A 107 -52.38 -33.47 6.88
CA ALA A 107 -51.62 -34.36 7.78
C ALA A 107 -50.13 -34.02 7.93
N SER A 108 -49.61 -33.08 7.13
CA SER A 108 -48.21 -32.65 7.17
C SER A 108 -48.02 -31.24 7.72
N GLN A 109 -49.08 -30.43 7.85
CA GLN A 109 -48.98 -29.05 8.32
C GLN A 109 -48.40 -28.94 9.73
N ALA A 110 -48.93 -29.71 10.69
CA ALA A 110 -48.44 -29.68 12.07
C ALA A 110 -46.97 -30.13 12.19
N TRP A 111 -46.58 -31.15 11.41
CA TRP A 111 -45.20 -31.63 11.34
C TRP A 111 -44.26 -30.61 10.70
N ASN A 112 -44.68 -30.00 9.59
CA ASN A 112 -43.88 -28.98 8.90
C ASN A 112 -43.68 -27.75 9.80
N LEU A 113 -44.72 -27.34 10.55
CA LEU A 113 -44.61 -26.25 11.52
C LEU A 113 -43.64 -26.60 12.66
N LEU A 114 -43.73 -27.81 13.20
CA LEU A 114 -42.82 -28.28 14.25
C LEU A 114 -41.37 -28.35 13.77
N ILE A 115 -41.14 -28.91 12.59
CA ILE A 115 -39.80 -28.97 11.97
C ILE A 115 -39.28 -27.55 11.68
N PHE A 116 -40.12 -26.65 11.18
CA PHE A 116 -39.75 -25.26 10.91
C PHE A 116 -39.33 -24.54 12.19
N LEU A 117 -40.08 -24.68 13.28
CA LEU A 117 -39.73 -24.09 14.58
C LEU A 117 -38.41 -24.66 15.12
N LEU A 118 -38.17 -25.96 14.98
CA LEU A 118 -36.92 -26.59 15.38
C LEU A 118 -35.74 -26.20 14.47
N ALA A 119 -35.97 -25.99 13.18
CA ALA A 119 -34.93 -25.63 12.21
C ALA A 119 -34.56 -24.14 12.27
N THR A 120 -35.50 -23.26 12.65
CA THR A 120 -35.29 -21.81 12.76
C THR A 120 -34.01 -21.41 13.51
N PRO A 121 -33.70 -21.94 14.71
CA PRO A 121 -32.46 -21.59 15.42
C PRO A 121 -31.21 -22.04 14.67
N TRP A 122 -31.25 -23.16 13.95
CA TRP A 122 -30.12 -23.65 13.15
C TRP A 122 -29.90 -22.80 11.90
N ILE A 123 -30.98 -22.43 11.22
CA ILE A 123 -30.94 -21.51 10.08
C ILE A 123 -30.42 -20.14 10.51
N LYS A 124 -30.91 -19.61 11.63
CA LYS A 124 -30.43 -18.35 12.21
C LYS A 124 -28.94 -18.45 12.55
N LYS A 125 -28.50 -19.51 13.23
CA LYS A 125 -27.08 -19.73 13.53
C LYS A 125 -26.22 -19.81 12.28
N ALA A 126 -26.69 -20.52 11.24
CA ALA A 126 -25.98 -20.61 9.97
C ALA A 126 -25.90 -19.26 9.24
N TYR A 127 -26.98 -18.47 9.29
CA TYR A 127 -27.04 -17.11 8.74
C TYR A 127 -26.11 -16.16 9.48
N ASP A 128 -26.14 -16.18 10.82
CA ASP A 128 -25.27 -15.33 11.65
C ASP A 128 -23.80 -15.69 11.40
N ARG A 129 -23.46 -16.98 11.29
CA ARG A 129 -22.12 -17.46 10.93
C ARG A 129 -21.70 -17.03 9.53
N PHE A 130 -22.57 -17.17 8.54
CA PHE A 130 -22.31 -16.69 7.18
C PHE A 130 -22.08 -15.18 7.17
N ASN A 131 -22.80 -14.43 8.00
CA ASN A 131 -22.64 -13.00 8.10
C ASN A 131 -21.33 -12.57 8.78
N SER A 132 -20.86 -13.31 9.79
CA SER A 132 -19.69 -12.94 10.57
C SER A 132 -18.38 -13.51 10.04
N GLU A 133 -18.39 -14.71 9.44
CA GLU A 133 -17.17 -15.44 9.05
C GLU A 133 -16.92 -15.44 7.54
N HIS A 134 -17.91 -15.15 6.69
CA HIS A 134 -17.75 -15.33 5.25
C HIS A 134 -16.96 -14.17 4.61
N PRO A 135 -15.79 -14.43 3.98
CA PRO A 135 -14.93 -13.38 3.43
C PRO A 135 -15.63 -12.48 2.41
N ALA A 136 -16.53 -13.05 1.60
CA ALA A 136 -17.27 -12.30 0.57
C ALA A 136 -18.16 -11.17 1.13
N ARG A 137 -18.47 -11.15 2.43
CA ARG A 137 -19.24 -10.06 3.06
C ARG A 137 -18.38 -8.89 3.54
N GLY A 138 -17.13 -9.14 3.92
CA GLY A 138 -16.16 -8.09 4.27
C GLY A 138 -15.83 -7.16 3.10
N PHE A 139 -15.98 -7.64 1.86
CA PHE A 139 -15.72 -6.87 0.64
C PHE A 139 -16.96 -6.22 0.00
N ILE A 140 -18.11 -6.16 0.68
CA ILE A 140 -19.36 -5.59 0.10
C ILE A 140 -19.42 -4.07 0.19
N LYS A 141 -18.73 -3.44 1.15
CA LYS A 141 -18.78 -1.98 1.27
C LYS A 141 -18.06 -1.38 0.07
N SER A 142 -18.83 -0.76 -0.83
CA SER A 142 -18.27 0.16 -1.84
C SER A 142 -17.75 1.37 -1.09
N MET A 143 -16.44 1.38 -0.83
CA MET A 143 -15.78 2.47 -0.14
C MET A 143 -15.29 3.52 -1.15
N ASN A 144 -15.35 4.78 -0.74
CA ASN A 144 -14.55 5.82 -1.39
C ASN A 144 -13.09 5.74 -0.89
N LEU A 145 -12.19 6.53 -1.47
CA LEU A 145 -10.78 6.50 -1.12
C LEU A 145 -10.53 6.86 0.36
N GLU A 146 -11.28 7.82 0.91
CA GLU A 146 -11.15 8.29 2.29
C GLU A 146 -11.54 7.21 3.29
N GLU A 147 -12.72 6.59 3.10
CA GLU A 147 -13.19 5.47 3.92
C GLU A 147 -12.22 4.28 3.86
N PHE A 148 -11.64 4.01 2.69
CA PHE A 148 -10.64 2.96 2.55
C PHE A 148 -9.36 3.29 3.33
N ILE A 149 -8.88 4.53 3.25
CA ILE A 149 -7.70 4.98 4.01
C ILE A 149 -7.97 4.85 5.51
N GLU A 150 -9.12 5.32 6.00
CA GLU A 150 -9.51 5.22 7.40
C GLU A 150 -9.52 3.77 7.91
N GLU A 151 -10.05 2.83 7.11
CA GLU A 151 -10.06 1.41 7.46
C GLU A 151 -8.65 0.79 7.45
N GLN A 152 -7.73 1.33 6.63
CA GLN A 152 -6.35 0.85 6.56
C GLN A 152 -5.41 1.47 7.60
N ILE A 153 -5.79 2.56 8.29
CA ILE A 153 -4.98 3.19 9.34
C ILE A 153 -4.47 2.20 10.41
N PRO A 154 -5.29 1.27 10.93
CA PRO A 154 -4.83 0.26 11.89
C PRO A 154 -3.78 -0.71 11.31
N ASN A 155 -3.86 -0.99 10.01
CA ASN A 155 -2.96 -1.92 9.31
C ASN A 155 -1.66 -1.24 8.85
N GLN A 156 -1.73 0.07 8.56
CA GLN A 156 -0.66 0.84 7.94
C GLN A 156 -0.40 2.12 8.73
N ARG A 157 0.58 2.07 9.64
CA ARG A 157 0.87 3.18 10.58
C ARG A 157 1.18 4.51 9.90
N HIS A 158 1.83 4.49 8.74
CA HIS A 158 2.14 5.70 7.99
C HIS A 158 0.88 6.49 7.59
N LEU A 159 -0.26 5.83 7.44
CA LEU A 159 -1.54 6.49 7.14
C LEU A 159 -2.06 7.33 8.30
N GLN A 160 -1.59 7.13 9.54
CA GLN A 160 -1.94 8.03 10.66
C GLN A 160 -1.38 9.44 10.45
N VAL A 161 -0.27 9.57 9.72
CA VAL A 161 0.35 10.86 9.39
C VAL A 161 -0.19 11.39 8.07
N PHE A 162 -0.21 10.54 7.03
CA PHE A 162 -0.49 10.99 5.66
C PHE A 162 -1.94 10.80 5.22
N GLY A 163 -2.72 9.95 5.90
CA GLY A 163 -4.11 9.66 5.54
C GLY A 163 -5.04 10.86 5.69
N PRO A 164 -4.95 11.67 6.76
CA PRO A 164 -5.75 12.89 6.89
C PRO A 164 -5.36 14.02 5.93
N LEU A 165 -4.26 13.90 5.18
CA LEU A 165 -3.74 14.95 4.32
C LEU A 165 -4.33 14.84 2.91
N ASP A 166 -5.05 15.88 2.50
CA ASP A 166 -5.48 16.04 1.11
C ASP A 166 -4.53 16.99 0.37
N LEU A 167 -3.43 16.44 -0.14
CA LEU A 167 -2.39 17.21 -0.86
C LEU A 167 -2.87 17.73 -2.22
N SER A 168 -4.01 17.27 -2.75
CA SER A 168 -4.54 17.76 -4.04
C SER A 168 -5.01 19.22 -3.98
N LYS A 169 -5.26 19.73 -2.78
CA LYS A 169 -5.72 21.10 -2.53
C LYS A 169 -4.59 22.13 -2.39
N TYR A 170 -3.33 21.69 -2.41
CA TYR A 170 -2.18 22.53 -2.07
C TYR A 170 -1.11 22.50 -3.16
N ASP A 171 -0.29 23.54 -3.19
CA ASP A 171 0.87 23.61 -4.08
C ASP A 171 1.92 22.58 -3.67
N THR A 172 2.17 21.60 -4.53
CA THR A 172 3.17 20.54 -4.30
C THR A 172 4.57 20.90 -4.80
N ASN A 173 4.79 22.12 -5.27
CA ASN A 173 6.11 22.60 -5.70
C ASN A 173 6.86 23.35 -4.60
N ASN A 174 6.17 23.71 -3.51
CA ASN A 174 6.74 24.46 -2.40
C ASN A 174 6.42 23.86 -1.02
N GLY A 175 7.24 24.18 -0.03
CA GLY A 175 7.08 23.69 1.34
C GLY A 175 7.53 22.25 1.58
N HIS A 176 7.36 21.74 2.79
CA HIS A 176 7.93 20.46 3.20
C HIS A 176 7.26 19.22 2.56
N PHE A 177 6.01 19.36 2.06
CA PHE A 177 5.35 18.28 1.31
C PHE A 177 5.75 18.22 -0.16
N LYS A 178 6.52 19.19 -0.67
CA LYS A 178 6.87 19.29 -2.09
C LYS A 178 7.50 18.03 -2.67
N ALA A 179 7.32 17.79 -3.97
CA ALA A 179 8.04 16.74 -4.69
C ALA A 179 9.56 16.95 -4.60
N LEU A 180 10.37 15.88 -4.75
CA LEU A 180 11.84 16.05 -4.83
C LEU A 180 12.19 16.92 -6.02
N ASP A 181 13.12 17.86 -5.82
CA ASP A 181 13.46 18.90 -6.78
C ASP A 181 14.04 18.25 -8.04
N SER A 182 13.62 18.78 -9.20
CA SER A 182 14.32 18.54 -10.46
C SER A 182 15.72 19.16 -10.43
N THR A 183 16.59 18.76 -11.36
CA THR A 183 17.95 19.29 -11.48
C THR A 183 17.96 20.82 -11.59
N TYR A 184 17.05 21.38 -12.39
CA TYR A 184 16.92 22.84 -12.54
C TYR A 184 16.40 23.52 -11.28
N GLU A 185 15.36 22.98 -10.64
CA GLU A 185 14.81 23.57 -9.41
C GLU A 185 15.84 23.54 -8.27
N PHE A 186 16.60 22.45 -8.16
CA PHE A 186 17.71 22.33 -7.23
C PHE A 186 18.78 23.37 -7.52
N ALA A 187 19.19 23.50 -8.79
CA ALA A 187 20.16 24.51 -9.22
C ALA A 187 19.70 25.93 -8.88
N ASN A 188 18.41 26.23 -9.08
CA ASN A 188 17.85 27.53 -8.79
C ASN A 188 17.78 27.82 -7.28
N ARG A 189 17.32 26.85 -6.46
CA ARG A 189 17.21 27.01 -4.99
C ARG A 189 18.55 27.17 -4.30
N HIS A 190 19.59 26.50 -4.80
CA HIS A 190 20.95 26.66 -4.31
C HIS A 190 21.72 27.77 -5.05
N GLU A 191 21.05 28.52 -5.92
CA GLU A 191 21.59 29.62 -6.75
C GLU A 191 22.94 29.22 -7.40
N LEU A 192 22.91 28.06 -8.06
CA LEU A 192 24.06 27.49 -8.73
C LEU A 192 24.20 28.04 -10.15
N ILE A 193 23.16 28.61 -10.75
CA ILE A 193 23.19 29.06 -12.15
C ILE A 193 23.95 30.38 -12.24
N THR A 194 25.08 30.41 -12.95
CA THR A 194 25.94 31.60 -13.13
C THR A 194 25.74 32.28 -14.47
N GLY A 195 25.22 31.57 -15.46
CA GLY A 195 25.01 32.09 -16.80
C GLY A 195 24.37 31.07 -17.73
N THR A 196 24.42 31.37 -19.03
CA THR A 196 23.88 30.50 -20.08
C THR A 196 24.88 30.34 -21.22
N LYS A 197 24.81 29.21 -21.92
CA LYS A 197 25.55 28.93 -23.17
C LYS A 197 24.63 28.42 -24.26
N GLU A 198 25.04 28.58 -25.52
CA GLU A 198 24.38 27.94 -26.66
C GLU A 198 24.43 26.41 -26.51
N ARG A 199 23.35 25.71 -26.89
CA ARG A 199 23.30 24.24 -26.81
C ARG A 199 24.27 23.65 -27.85
N LEU A 200 25.07 22.66 -27.43
CA LEU A 200 25.86 21.85 -28.36
C LEU A 200 24.98 20.74 -28.97
N VAL A 201 24.96 20.67 -30.30
CA VAL A 201 24.22 19.66 -31.06
C VAL A 201 25.17 18.89 -31.95
N ASN A 202 25.05 17.56 -31.90
CA ASN A 202 25.80 16.65 -32.75
C ASN A 202 25.05 16.45 -34.07
N ILE A 203 25.61 16.96 -35.17
CA ILE A 203 25.05 16.76 -36.51
C ILE A 203 25.92 15.75 -37.25
N THR A 204 25.31 14.64 -37.67
CA THR A 204 26.00 13.61 -38.45
C THR A 204 25.68 13.78 -39.93
N ILE A 205 26.70 14.07 -40.74
CA ILE A 205 26.59 14.21 -42.19
C ILE A 205 27.54 13.19 -42.83
N ASN A 206 27.00 12.27 -43.63
CA ASN A 206 27.77 11.21 -44.33
C ASN A 206 28.64 10.35 -43.38
N GLY A 207 28.14 10.03 -42.20
CA GLY A 207 28.87 9.21 -41.21
C GLY A 207 29.95 9.95 -40.43
N VAL A 208 30.11 11.27 -40.64
CA VAL A 208 30.99 12.13 -39.84
C VAL A 208 30.12 12.99 -38.92
N THR A 209 30.26 12.79 -37.62
CA THR A 209 29.60 13.61 -36.59
C THR A 209 30.47 14.83 -36.31
N LYS A 210 29.86 16.01 -36.35
CA LYS A 210 30.47 17.28 -35.94
C LYS A 210 29.57 17.99 -34.93
N GLU A 211 30.20 18.59 -33.92
CA GLU A 211 29.53 19.42 -32.92
C GLU A 211 29.31 20.82 -33.48
N TYR A 212 28.09 21.33 -33.31
CA TYR A 212 27.68 22.69 -33.66
C TYR A 212 26.96 23.34 -32.49
N ASN A 213 27.14 24.65 -32.32
CA ASN A 213 26.32 25.42 -31.41
C ASN A 213 24.98 25.76 -32.07
N ASP A 214 23.89 25.38 -31.43
CA ASP A 214 22.56 25.88 -31.76
C ASP A 214 22.32 27.22 -31.07
N LYS A 215 22.24 28.28 -31.86
CA LYS A 215 21.98 29.65 -31.37
C LYS A 215 20.53 29.89 -30.99
N SER A 216 19.62 29.01 -31.41
CA SER A 216 18.19 29.14 -31.14
C SER A 216 17.83 28.74 -29.71
N GLU A 217 18.68 27.96 -29.04
CA GLU A 217 18.45 27.47 -27.70
C GLU A 217 19.67 27.69 -26.80
N THR A 218 19.41 28.21 -25.59
CA THR A 218 20.44 28.40 -24.56
C THR A 218 20.16 27.46 -23.38
N VAL A 219 21.23 26.99 -22.74
CA VAL A 219 21.20 26.08 -21.59
C VAL A 219 21.96 26.69 -20.41
N PRO A 220 21.66 26.30 -19.16
CA PRO A 220 22.28 26.91 -17.98
C PRO A 220 23.73 26.44 -17.81
N ILE A 221 24.53 27.29 -17.18
CA ILE A 221 25.88 26.98 -16.69
C ILE A 221 25.85 27.10 -15.17
N ILE A 222 26.50 26.18 -14.47
CA ILE A 222 26.56 26.18 -13.01
C ILE A 222 27.89 26.70 -12.47
N ASP A 223 27.84 27.20 -11.24
CA ASP A 223 28.99 27.34 -10.36
C ASP A 223 29.38 25.96 -9.81
N GLU A 224 30.41 25.37 -10.40
CA GLU A 224 30.93 24.07 -9.97
C GLU A 224 31.39 24.09 -8.51
N GLU A 225 32.04 25.16 -8.05
CA GLU A 225 32.58 25.23 -6.69
C GLU A 225 31.45 25.28 -5.66
N LYS A 226 30.43 26.13 -5.90
CA LYS A 226 29.25 26.21 -5.05
C LYS A 226 28.49 24.89 -5.03
N PHE A 227 28.35 24.24 -6.19
CA PHE A 227 27.71 22.93 -6.27
C PHE A 227 28.48 21.86 -5.49
N LEU A 228 29.81 21.79 -5.62
CA LEU A 228 30.64 20.86 -4.86
C LEU A 228 30.54 21.12 -3.35
N ASN A 229 30.41 22.37 -2.91
CA ASN A 229 30.18 22.70 -1.50
C ASN A 229 28.84 22.15 -1.00
N VAL A 230 27.76 22.27 -1.79
CA VAL A 230 26.46 21.66 -1.46
C VAL A 230 26.59 20.13 -1.36
N LEU A 231 27.32 19.48 -2.28
CA LEU A 231 27.54 18.03 -2.21
C LEU A 231 28.38 17.61 -0.99
N ARG A 232 29.34 18.43 -0.56
CA ARG A 232 30.11 18.22 0.69
C ARG A 232 29.21 18.26 1.91
N GLU A 233 28.30 19.23 2.00
CA GLU A 233 27.32 19.32 3.08
C GLU A 233 26.41 18.08 3.11
N GLN A 234 26.02 17.58 1.92
CA GLN A 234 25.26 16.34 1.81
C GLN A 234 26.06 15.09 2.19
N LEU A 235 27.40 15.09 2.10
CA LEU A 235 28.22 13.90 2.33
C LEU A 235 28.20 13.43 3.81
N GLY A 236 28.06 14.37 4.75
CA GLY A 236 28.00 14.09 6.19
C GLY A 236 29.37 13.79 6.79
N ASP A 237 29.35 13.15 7.96
CA ASP A 237 30.55 12.97 8.79
C ASP A 237 31.43 11.79 8.35
N LEU A 238 32.73 11.89 8.62
CA LEU A 238 33.69 10.79 8.47
C LEU A 238 33.40 9.68 9.49
N TRP A 239 33.64 8.44 9.08
CA TRP A 239 33.61 7.28 9.95
C TRP A 239 34.91 7.18 10.74
N ILE A 240 34.83 7.34 12.05
CA ILE A 240 35.99 7.17 12.93
C ILE A 240 36.17 5.66 13.14
N THR A 241 37.24 5.11 12.56
CA THR A 241 37.55 3.69 12.71
C THR A 241 37.78 3.37 14.18
N LEU A 242 36.89 2.55 14.74
CA LEU A 242 36.99 2.11 16.12
C LEU A 242 38.12 1.07 16.24
N ASP A 243 39.04 1.29 17.17
CA ASP A 243 40.18 0.40 17.39
C ASP A 243 39.69 -0.98 17.85
N ASN A 244 39.88 -1.98 17.00
CA ASN A 244 39.47 -3.36 17.27
C ASN A 244 40.18 -3.97 18.50
N SER A 245 41.30 -3.39 18.92
CA SER A 245 42.07 -3.85 20.09
C SER A 245 41.52 -3.36 21.43
N LYS A 246 40.60 -2.39 21.44
CA LYS A 246 40.00 -1.83 22.65
C LYS A 246 38.55 -2.25 22.82
N GLU A 247 38.12 -2.37 24.08
CA GLU A 247 36.70 -2.39 24.40
C GLU A 247 36.11 -1.05 23.98
N THR A 248 35.21 -1.10 23.00
CA THR A 248 34.52 0.06 22.46
C THR A 248 33.32 0.34 23.36
N SER A 249 32.97 1.61 23.58
CA SER A 249 31.74 2.02 24.30
C SER A 249 30.69 2.58 23.34
N PRO A 250 29.37 2.43 23.59
CA PRO A 250 28.33 3.11 22.82
C PRO A 250 28.50 4.64 22.75
N ASP A 251 29.16 5.24 23.75
CA ASP A 251 29.39 6.70 23.82
C ASP A 251 30.37 7.19 22.75
N GLU A 252 31.20 6.31 22.19
CA GLU A 252 32.11 6.63 21.07
C GLU A 252 31.35 6.96 19.79
N LEU A 253 30.07 6.56 19.69
CA LEU A 253 29.18 6.87 18.57
C LEU A 253 28.40 8.19 18.78
N SER A 254 28.78 9.00 19.77
CA SER A 254 28.12 10.29 20.06
C SER A 254 28.34 11.35 18.98
N TYR A 255 29.39 11.21 18.17
CA TYR A 255 29.65 12.12 17.04
C TYR A 255 28.67 11.93 15.87
N LEU A 256 28.00 10.78 15.79
CA LEU A 256 27.04 10.52 14.71
C LEU A 256 25.87 11.49 14.80
N SER A 257 25.47 12.04 13.65
CA SER A 257 24.24 12.82 13.55
C SER A 257 23.03 11.99 14.00
N ASP A 258 21.99 12.65 14.50
CA ASP A 258 20.75 12.02 14.94
C ASP A 258 20.11 11.19 13.80
N VAL A 259 20.16 11.73 12.58
CA VAL A 259 19.62 11.09 11.39
C VAL A 259 20.41 9.83 11.02
N ASP A 260 21.73 9.94 10.96
CA ASP A 260 22.58 8.80 10.59
C ASP A 260 22.53 7.71 11.68
N THR A 261 22.38 8.08 12.95
CA THR A 261 22.15 7.16 14.06
C THR A 261 20.85 6.37 13.88
N ILE A 262 19.74 7.03 13.51
CA ILE A 262 18.48 6.34 13.23
C ILE A 262 18.63 5.37 12.06
N LEU A 263 19.24 5.82 10.97
CA LEU A 263 19.38 5.01 9.76
C LEU A 263 20.30 3.80 9.99
N LEU A 264 21.45 3.99 10.65
CA LEU A 264 22.37 2.89 10.97
C LEU A 264 21.73 1.89 11.94
N ALA A 265 21.03 2.36 12.97
CA ALA A 265 20.36 1.47 13.93
C ALA A 265 19.29 0.58 13.28
N LEU A 266 18.65 1.09 12.22
CA LEU A 266 17.69 0.36 11.41
C LEU A 266 18.35 -0.67 10.50
N TYR A 267 19.30 -0.23 9.67
CA TYR A 267 19.79 -1.05 8.55
C TYR A 267 21.01 -1.91 8.90
N LEU A 268 21.92 -1.47 9.79
CA LEU A 268 23.17 -2.21 10.07
C LEU A 268 22.92 -3.63 10.61
N PRO A 269 22.01 -3.87 11.58
CA PRO A 269 21.74 -5.22 12.04
C PRO A 269 21.20 -6.12 10.93
N VAL A 270 20.32 -5.58 10.07
CA VAL A 270 19.74 -6.32 8.95
C VAL A 270 20.80 -6.65 7.90
N ALA A 271 21.74 -5.73 7.63
CA ALA A 271 22.89 -6.01 6.79
C ALA A 271 23.77 -7.10 7.37
N CYS A 272 24.02 -7.11 8.69
CA CYS A 272 24.80 -8.17 9.33
C CYS A 272 24.15 -9.55 9.22
N ALA A 273 22.82 -9.61 9.12
CA ALA A 273 22.08 -10.84 8.93
C ALA A 273 22.22 -11.48 7.54
N THR A 274 23.02 -10.89 6.62
CA THR A 274 23.43 -11.55 5.36
C THR A 274 24.56 -12.55 5.56
N ASP A 275 25.15 -12.61 6.75
CA ASP A 275 26.20 -13.57 7.07
C ASP A 275 25.67 -15.00 7.00
N GLU A 276 26.22 -15.78 6.08
CA GLU A 276 25.86 -17.19 5.85
C GLU A 276 26.18 -18.08 7.06
N SER A 277 27.06 -17.63 7.96
CA SER A 277 27.42 -18.35 9.19
C SER A 277 26.51 -18.03 10.38
N MET A 278 25.56 -17.11 10.23
CA MET A 278 24.64 -16.71 11.30
C MET A 278 23.62 -17.81 11.62
N ASP A 279 23.32 -17.97 12.91
CA ASP A 279 22.30 -18.91 13.37
C ASP A 279 20.86 -18.44 13.03
N ASP A 280 19.99 -19.42 12.76
CA ASP A 280 18.59 -19.24 12.39
C ASP A 280 17.78 -18.47 13.45
N GLU A 281 18.07 -18.68 14.74
CA GLU A 281 17.41 -17.98 15.84
C GLU A 281 17.82 -16.52 15.89
N GLU A 282 19.13 -16.25 15.73
CA GLU A 282 19.66 -14.89 15.66
C GLU A 282 19.11 -14.13 14.45
N PHE A 283 19.07 -14.76 13.28
CA PHE A 283 18.47 -14.19 12.08
C PHE A 283 17.01 -13.77 12.30
N ARG A 284 16.18 -14.69 12.83
CA ARG A 284 14.77 -14.40 13.13
C ARG A 284 14.61 -13.30 14.16
N LYS A 285 15.51 -13.24 15.16
CA LYS A 285 15.55 -12.16 16.16
C LYS A 285 15.84 -10.81 15.52
N ILE A 286 16.84 -10.71 14.63
CA ILE A 286 17.17 -9.46 13.92
C ILE A 286 15.98 -8.98 13.09
N LYS A 287 15.34 -9.86 12.33
CA LYS A 287 14.15 -9.52 11.52
C LYS A 287 13.00 -8.99 12.41
N LYS A 288 12.68 -9.70 13.49
CA LYS A 288 11.65 -9.27 14.44
C LYS A 288 11.98 -7.91 15.07
N ASP A 289 13.22 -7.76 15.54
CA ASP A 289 13.70 -6.52 16.16
C ASP A 289 13.64 -5.34 15.18
N SER A 290 13.94 -5.57 13.89
CA SER A 290 13.82 -4.55 12.85
C SER A 290 12.38 -4.07 12.68
N THR A 291 11.41 -4.99 12.62
CA THR A 291 9.98 -4.62 12.55
C THR A 291 9.55 -3.88 13.81
N THR A 292 10.00 -4.31 14.99
CA THR A 292 9.74 -3.60 16.26
C THR A 292 10.34 -2.19 16.25
N LEU A 293 11.52 -2.01 15.69
CA LEU A 293 12.18 -0.69 15.60
C LEU A 293 11.45 0.26 14.64
N ILE A 294 11.01 -0.24 13.48
CA ILE A 294 10.18 0.53 12.53
C ILE A 294 8.89 0.99 13.23
N ASN A 295 8.24 0.09 13.96
CA ASN A 295 7.06 0.41 14.75
C ASN A 295 7.34 1.48 15.82
N TYR A 296 8.47 1.37 16.52
CA TYR A 296 8.93 2.38 17.50
C TYR A 296 9.11 3.76 16.86
N TYR A 297 9.72 3.84 15.67
CA TYR A 297 9.85 5.12 14.95
C TYR A 297 8.48 5.70 14.59
N TRP A 298 7.59 4.88 14.03
CA TRP A 298 6.24 5.32 13.72
C TRP A 298 5.47 5.76 14.96
N ASP A 299 5.58 5.06 16.09
CA ASP A 299 4.88 5.45 17.34
C ASP A 299 5.31 6.82 17.87
N ILE A 300 6.56 7.22 17.61
CA ILE A 300 7.04 8.58 17.92
C ILE A 300 6.47 9.56 16.90
N CYS A 301 6.61 9.27 15.61
CA CYS A 301 6.21 10.17 14.54
C CYS A 301 4.69 10.41 14.47
N THR A 302 3.86 9.40 14.71
CA THR A 302 2.39 9.54 14.73
C THR A 302 1.90 10.35 15.92
N LYS A 303 2.69 10.47 16.99
CA LYS A 303 2.41 11.37 18.11
C LYS A 303 2.95 12.77 17.86
N ASN A 304 4.15 12.89 17.32
CA ASN A 304 4.82 14.18 17.18
C ASN A 304 4.30 15.01 16.01
N ILE A 305 4.10 14.39 14.85
CA ILE A 305 3.79 15.11 13.61
C ILE A 305 2.40 15.74 13.68
N PRO A 306 1.31 15.02 14.00
CA PRO A 306 -0.03 15.63 14.03
C PRO A 306 -0.22 16.68 15.13
N ASN A 307 0.54 16.58 16.23
CA ASN A 307 0.40 17.48 17.38
C ASN A 307 1.35 18.68 17.34
N ASN A 308 2.23 18.78 16.33
CA ASN A 308 3.20 19.86 16.25
C ASN A 308 2.83 20.82 15.10
N PRO A 309 2.57 22.10 15.39
CA PRO A 309 2.11 23.07 14.39
C PRO A 309 3.11 23.25 13.25
N LEU A 310 4.41 22.99 13.44
CA LEU A 310 5.41 23.07 12.37
C LEU A 310 5.09 22.09 11.22
N PHE A 311 4.48 20.95 11.52
CA PHE A 311 4.12 19.91 10.53
C PHE A 311 2.70 20.06 10.00
N ALA A 312 1.95 21.05 10.50
CA ALA A 312 0.63 21.36 9.98
C ALA A 312 0.75 21.88 8.55
N ILE A 313 -0.26 21.57 7.73
CA ILE A 313 -0.26 21.92 6.30
C ILE A 313 -0.30 23.43 6.08
N GLU A 314 -0.86 24.18 7.03
CA GLU A 314 -0.87 25.65 7.05
C GLU A 314 0.54 26.23 7.16
N ASN A 315 1.46 25.51 7.83
CA ASN A 315 2.85 25.92 8.02
C ASN A 315 3.78 25.20 7.03
N GLN A 316 3.26 24.72 5.90
CA GLN A 316 4.05 23.90 4.99
C GLN A 316 5.26 24.60 4.40
N TYR A 317 5.19 25.92 4.24
CA TYR A 317 6.23 26.75 3.63
C TYR A 317 7.41 27.07 4.56
N VAL A 318 7.37 26.63 5.82
CA VAL A 318 8.53 26.73 6.73
C VAL A 318 9.56 25.68 6.32
N GLU A 319 10.62 26.15 5.67
CA GLU A 319 11.77 25.33 5.25
C GLU A 319 12.74 25.06 6.40
N GLY A 320 13.60 24.06 6.21
CA GLY A 320 14.65 23.68 7.15
C GLY A 320 14.42 22.35 7.85
N ASP A 321 15.52 21.81 8.36
CA ASP A 321 15.54 20.56 9.11
C ASP A 321 14.90 20.72 10.49
N ARG A 322 14.27 19.66 10.96
CA ARG A 322 13.51 19.64 12.21
C ARG A 322 14.12 18.67 13.19
N LYS A 323 14.10 19.05 14.47
CA LYS A 323 14.62 18.22 15.54
C LYS A 323 13.84 16.92 15.67
N LEU A 324 14.57 15.81 15.76
CA LEU A 324 14.04 14.46 15.96
C LEU A 324 13.65 14.23 17.42
N VAL A 325 12.64 14.95 17.89
CA VAL A 325 12.18 14.91 19.29
C VAL A 325 11.61 13.53 19.64
N GLY A 326 11.90 13.03 20.85
CA GLY A 326 11.31 11.79 21.38
C GLY A 326 12.05 10.50 21.01
N PHE A 327 13.05 10.56 20.13
CA PHE A 327 13.94 9.43 19.84
C PHE A 327 14.95 9.23 20.98
N ASN A 328 15.18 7.99 21.39
CA ASN A 328 16.19 7.63 22.39
C ASN A 328 17.50 7.26 21.71
N PHE A 329 18.36 8.25 21.48
CA PHE A 329 19.63 8.05 20.77
C PHE A 329 20.61 7.14 21.51
N ASP A 330 20.59 7.10 22.84
CA ASP A 330 21.45 6.19 23.61
C ASP A 330 21.08 4.72 23.36
N PHE A 331 19.78 4.42 23.30
CA PHE A 331 19.28 3.11 22.93
C PHE A 331 19.68 2.75 21.49
N LEU A 332 19.58 3.69 20.55
CA LEU A 332 19.94 3.47 19.15
C LEU A 332 21.45 3.25 18.97
N ARG A 333 22.29 4.05 19.62
CA ARG A 333 23.75 3.86 19.63
C ARG A 333 24.15 2.53 20.23
N LYS A 334 23.53 2.10 21.33
CA LYS A 334 23.73 0.74 21.90
C LYS A 334 23.38 -0.36 20.91
N ARG A 335 22.31 -0.18 20.13
CA ARG A 335 21.92 -1.13 19.08
C ARG A 335 22.96 -1.18 17.96
N ILE A 336 23.45 -0.04 17.46
CA ILE A 336 24.51 0.02 16.45
C ILE A 336 25.77 -0.68 16.97
N HIS A 337 26.16 -0.31 18.19
CA HIS A 337 27.36 -0.81 18.87
C HIS A 337 27.40 -2.35 19.00
N LYS A 338 26.24 -3.01 19.09
CA LYS A 338 26.19 -4.48 19.12
C LYS A 338 26.75 -5.12 17.84
N TYR A 339 26.64 -4.44 16.70
CA TYR A 339 26.95 -5.01 15.38
C TYR A 339 28.18 -4.39 14.70
N ILE A 340 28.78 -3.33 15.23
CA ILE A 340 29.94 -2.65 14.59
C ILE A 340 31.14 -3.57 14.36
N LYS A 341 31.36 -4.56 15.23
CA LYS A 341 32.46 -5.53 15.13
C LYS A 341 32.07 -6.80 14.36
N HIS A 342 30.84 -6.86 13.84
CA HIS A 342 30.39 -8.00 13.05
C HIS A 342 31.25 -8.14 11.78
N PRO A 343 31.57 -9.35 11.30
CA PRO A 343 32.42 -9.54 10.11
C PRO A 343 31.91 -8.79 8.88
N VAL A 344 30.60 -8.84 8.62
CA VAL A 344 29.94 -8.09 7.54
C VAL A 344 30.11 -6.58 7.71
N ALA A 345 29.79 -6.03 8.89
CA ALA A 345 29.96 -4.60 9.17
C ALA A 345 31.42 -4.14 9.00
N THR A 346 32.36 -4.93 9.52
CA THR A 346 33.80 -4.65 9.43
C THR A 346 34.28 -4.62 7.98
N LYS A 347 33.76 -5.51 7.12
CA LYS A 347 34.06 -5.52 5.69
C LYS A 347 33.57 -4.24 5.01
N ILE A 348 32.37 -3.78 5.36
CA ILE A 348 31.79 -2.53 4.84
C ILE A 348 32.65 -1.33 5.28
N PHE A 349 32.91 -1.20 6.58
CA PHE A 349 33.66 -0.05 7.13
C PHE A 349 35.08 0.05 6.59
N LYS A 350 35.70 -1.07 6.20
CA LYS A 350 37.03 -1.10 5.59
C LYS A 350 37.09 -0.51 4.18
N ASN A 351 35.94 -0.35 3.51
CA ASN A 351 35.87 0.09 2.12
C ASN A 351 35.30 1.51 1.97
N HIS A 352 34.83 2.13 3.06
CA HIS A 352 34.08 3.39 3.02
C HIS A 352 34.52 4.33 4.15
N ALA A 353 34.83 5.59 3.79
CA ALA A 353 35.35 6.60 4.71
C ALA A 353 34.26 7.40 5.42
N TYR A 354 33.08 7.54 4.83
CA TYR A 354 32.01 8.40 5.36
C TYR A 354 30.85 7.58 5.92
N VAL A 355 30.19 8.10 6.96
CA VAL A 355 29.02 7.48 7.57
C VAL A 355 27.92 7.23 6.51
N ARG A 356 27.71 8.20 5.61
CA ARG A 356 26.69 8.06 4.55
C ARG A 356 27.11 7.12 3.43
N THR A 357 28.40 6.99 3.09
CA THR A 357 28.83 5.96 2.13
C THR A 357 28.78 4.56 2.73
N ILE A 358 29.06 4.41 4.03
CA ILE A 358 28.76 3.20 4.80
C ILE A 358 27.26 2.88 4.76
N LEU A 359 26.39 3.87 4.98
CA LEU A 359 24.94 3.69 4.90
C LEU A 359 24.49 3.20 3.53
N CYS A 360 25.09 3.66 2.43
CA CYS A 360 24.82 3.13 1.09
C CYS A 360 25.02 1.61 1.04
N GLU A 361 26.21 1.14 1.41
CA GLU A 361 26.58 -0.27 1.35
C GLU A 361 25.76 -1.10 2.35
N VAL A 362 25.50 -0.58 3.54
CA VAL A 362 24.66 -1.21 4.56
C VAL A 362 23.23 -1.41 4.04
N VAL A 363 22.61 -0.38 3.43
CA VAL A 363 21.25 -0.49 2.89
C VAL A 363 21.19 -1.46 1.72
N LEU A 364 22.17 -1.40 0.80
CA LEU A 364 22.25 -2.33 -0.34
C LEU A 364 22.43 -3.77 0.13
N THR A 365 23.29 -3.99 1.12
CA THR A 365 23.49 -5.31 1.74
C THR A 365 22.22 -5.79 2.44
N ALA A 366 21.56 -4.95 3.24
CA ALA A 366 20.30 -5.30 3.90
C ALA A 366 19.19 -5.70 2.92
N ARG A 367 19.13 -5.06 1.74
CA ARG A 367 18.14 -5.35 0.68
C ARG A 367 18.34 -6.71 0.01
N GLN A 368 19.50 -7.36 0.18
CA GLN A 368 19.70 -8.74 -0.28
C GLN A 368 18.77 -9.73 0.46
N LEU A 369 18.37 -9.43 1.70
CA LEU A 369 17.49 -10.26 2.51
C LEU A 369 15.99 -9.97 2.32
N GLY A 370 15.63 -9.06 1.42
CA GLY A 370 14.25 -8.70 1.14
C GLY A 370 14.01 -7.19 1.01
N VAL A 371 12.74 -6.85 0.86
CA VAL A 371 12.31 -5.48 0.58
C VAL A 371 12.43 -4.62 1.84
N MET A 372 13.20 -3.54 1.74
CA MET A 372 13.29 -2.47 2.75
C MET A 372 12.79 -1.18 2.10
N PRO A 373 11.46 -0.98 2.07
CA PRO A 373 10.87 0.10 1.31
C PRO A 373 11.09 1.45 2.02
N PRO A 374 11.37 2.53 1.26
CA PRO A 374 11.46 3.87 1.81
C PRO A 374 10.19 4.35 2.53
N THR A 375 9.05 3.67 2.32
CA THR A 375 7.81 3.89 3.08
C THR A 375 7.97 3.70 4.57
N ASP A 376 8.88 2.84 5.03
CA ASP A 376 9.11 2.57 6.45
C ASP A 376 9.68 3.78 7.20
N ILE A 377 10.31 4.70 6.46
CA ILE A 377 10.90 5.93 6.96
C ILE A 377 10.33 7.17 6.26
N ARG A 378 9.14 7.09 5.66
CA ARG A 378 8.52 8.21 4.92
C ARG A 378 8.36 9.49 5.77
N TRP A 379 8.20 9.32 7.08
CA TRP A 379 8.18 10.42 8.05
C TRP A 379 9.48 11.25 8.03
N LEU A 380 10.63 10.66 7.66
CA LEU A 380 11.92 11.34 7.64
C LEU A 380 11.93 12.52 6.67
N LYS A 381 11.16 12.45 5.56
CA LYS A 381 11.00 13.58 4.63
C LYS A 381 10.62 14.88 5.34
N LEU A 382 9.81 14.77 6.39
CA LEU A 382 9.30 15.91 7.15
C LEU A 382 10.31 16.44 8.17
N TYR A 383 11.29 15.64 8.57
CA TYR A 383 12.32 16.02 9.54
C TYR A 383 13.64 16.43 8.88
N ASN A 384 14.10 15.63 7.92
CA ASN A 384 15.32 15.87 7.17
C ASN A 384 15.12 15.41 5.73
N ARG A 385 14.92 16.38 4.85
CA ARG A 385 14.55 16.15 3.47
C ARG A 385 15.71 15.59 2.64
N THR A 386 16.90 16.15 2.83
CA THR A 386 18.15 15.69 2.21
C THR A 386 18.44 14.23 2.54
N ALA A 387 18.29 13.82 3.80
CA ALA A 387 18.51 12.44 4.20
C ALA A 387 17.45 11.47 3.66
N TYR A 388 16.19 11.91 3.56
CA TYR A 388 15.16 11.12 2.90
C TYR A 388 15.45 10.94 1.40
N ALA A 389 15.84 12.01 0.71
CA ALA A 389 16.25 11.96 -0.70
C ALA A 389 17.46 11.04 -0.90
N PHE A 390 18.44 11.10 0.00
CA PHE A 390 19.59 10.22 0.02
C PHE A 390 19.20 8.74 0.09
N ILE A 391 18.37 8.31 1.05
CA ILE A 391 17.95 6.91 1.14
C ILE A 391 17.13 6.47 -0.08
N GLN A 392 16.32 7.37 -0.64
CA GLN A 392 15.56 7.13 -1.86
C GLN A 392 16.47 6.87 -3.07
N ASN A 393 17.62 7.54 -3.12
CA ASN A 393 18.58 7.39 -4.22
C ASN A 393 19.31 6.05 -4.21
N ILE A 394 19.48 5.41 -3.05
CA ILE A 394 20.23 4.15 -2.95
C ILE A 394 19.59 3.07 -3.84
N GLY A 395 20.38 2.52 -4.75
CA GLY A 395 19.96 1.46 -5.68
C GLY A 395 19.19 1.94 -6.92
N ARG A 396 19.04 3.25 -7.12
CA ARG A 396 18.44 3.82 -8.34
C ARG A 396 19.53 4.11 -9.38
N PRO A 397 19.24 3.95 -10.69
CA PRO A 397 20.17 4.31 -11.76
C PRO A 397 20.25 5.84 -11.99
N SER A 398 19.18 6.57 -11.65
CA SER A 398 19.09 8.02 -11.76
C SER A 398 18.70 8.61 -10.40
N LEU A 399 19.39 9.68 -10.02
CA LEU A 399 19.42 10.16 -8.64
C LEU A 399 18.74 11.54 -8.54
N PHE A 400 18.12 11.81 -7.40
CA PHE A 400 17.65 13.14 -7.04
C PHE A 400 18.82 13.98 -6.50
N SER A 401 18.90 15.24 -6.94
CA SER A 401 19.99 16.17 -6.59
C SER A 401 20.10 16.47 -5.09
N GLU A 402 18.97 16.41 -4.38
CA GLU A 402 18.88 16.69 -2.93
C GLU A 402 19.57 15.65 -2.04
N GLY A 403 20.05 14.53 -2.59
CA GLY A 403 20.80 13.51 -1.87
C GLY A 403 21.88 12.87 -2.76
N LEU A 404 22.48 13.67 -3.64
CA LEU A 404 23.43 13.23 -4.66
C LEU A 404 24.85 13.03 -4.10
N GLY A 405 25.28 13.90 -3.19
CA GLY A 405 26.66 13.94 -2.67
C GLY A 405 27.16 12.59 -2.15
N PRO A 406 26.48 11.95 -1.17
CA PRO A 406 26.87 10.65 -0.66
C PRO A 406 26.94 9.56 -1.73
N ILE A 407 26.01 9.54 -2.68
CA ILE A 407 25.96 8.50 -3.71
C ILE A 407 27.11 8.67 -4.69
N SER A 408 27.39 9.91 -5.10
CA SER A 408 28.51 10.24 -5.98
C SER A 408 29.83 9.77 -5.38
N HIS A 409 30.08 10.10 -4.10
CA HIS A 409 31.29 9.70 -3.40
C HIS A 409 31.36 8.17 -3.18
N TYR A 410 30.26 7.56 -2.77
CA TYR A 410 30.16 6.10 -2.60
C TYR A 410 30.55 5.34 -3.89
N LEU A 411 30.09 5.79 -5.06
CA LEU A 411 30.41 5.15 -6.33
C LEU A 411 31.92 5.23 -6.65
N ILE A 412 32.59 6.30 -6.23
CA ILE A 412 34.05 6.41 -6.35
C ILE A 412 34.75 5.42 -5.43
N GLU A 413 34.35 5.34 -4.15
CA GLU A 413 34.92 4.38 -3.20
C GLU A 413 34.76 2.93 -3.67
N VAL A 414 33.57 2.57 -4.17
CA VAL A 414 33.31 1.24 -4.76
C VAL A 414 34.22 0.97 -5.95
N LYS A 415 34.41 1.95 -6.84
CA LYS A 415 35.29 1.81 -8.01
C LYS A 415 36.75 1.67 -7.63
N LEU A 416 37.19 2.34 -6.56
CA LEU A 416 38.56 2.26 -6.05
C LEU A 416 38.78 1.02 -5.17
N GLY A 417 37.72 0.44 -4.60
CA GLY A 417 37.79 -0.70 -3.69
C GLY A 417 38.44 -0.35 -2.34
N LYS A 418 38.45 0.92 -1.95
CA LYS A 418 39.07 1.44 -0.72
C LYS A 418 38.38 2.72 -0.26
N PRO A 419 38.46 3.06 1.04
CA PRO A 419 37.88 4.28 1.58
C PRO A 419 38.66 5.49 1.05
N LEU A 420 37.95 6.59 0.81
CA LEU A 420 38.54 7.85 0.35
C LEU A 420 38.13 8.99 1.29
N GLU A 421 39.08 9.48 2.09
CA GLU A 421 38.81 10.59 3.03
C GLU A 421 38.65 11.94 2.32
N GLU A 422 39.23 12.09 1.12
CA GLU A 422 39.09 13.31 0.32
C GLU A 422 37.80 13.26 -0.52
N PRO A 423 36.84 14.19 -0.33
CA PRO A 423 35.60 14.17 -1.08
C PRO A 423 35.82 14.28 -2.59
N ASP A 424 35.44 13.23 -3.32
CA ASP A 424 35.33 13.22 -4.79
C ASP A 424 33.86 13.08 -5.19
N PHE A 425 33.39 14.03 -6.01
CA PHE A 425 32.01 14.08 -6.51
C PHE A 425 31.92 14.10 -8.04
N ASN A 426 32.99 13.78 -8.75
CA ASN A 426 33.07 13.96 -10.20
C ASN A 426 31.93 13.27 -10.97
N ILE A 427 31.51 12.07 -10.53
CA ILE A 427 30.37 11.35 -11.12
C ILE A 427 29.08 12.17 -11.02
N GLY A 428 28.81 12.73 -9.85
CA GLY A 428 27.66 13.57 -9.57
C GLY A 428 27.69 14.88 -10.35
N LEU A 429 28.86 15.52 -10.46
CA LEU A 429 29.04 16.74 -11.26
C LEU A 429 28.72 16.51 -12.73
N VAL A 430 29.39 15.54 -13.37
CA VAL A 430 29.17 15.23 -14.78
C VAL A 430 27.71 14.85 -15.06
N GLY A 431 27.11 14.04 -14.19
CA GLY A 431 25.71 13.65 -14.33
C GLY A 431 24.73 14.82 -14.16
N PHE A 432 25.00 15.71 -13.20
CA PHE A 432 24.18 16.89 -12.94
C PHE A 432 24.26 17.89 -14.10
N GLU A 433 25.45 18.18 -14.60
CA GLU A 433 25.64 19.05 -15.76
C GLU A 433 24.96 18.49 -17.01
N TYR A 434 25.13 17.19 -17.26
CA TYR A 434 24.51 16.52 -18.39
C TYR A 434 22.98 16.64 -18.34
N GLU A 435 22.37 16.38 -17.18
CA GLU A 435 20.93 16.52 -17.01
C GLU A 435 20.48 17.97 -17.12
N LEU A 436 21.28 18.93 -16.64
CA LEU A 436 20.93 20.34 -16.74
C LEU A 436 20.84 20.82 -18.20
N LEU A 437 21.58 20.18 -19.12
CA LEU A 437 21.42 20.43 -20.54
C LEU A 437 20.02 20.06 -21.04
N SER A 438 19.21 19.25 -20.36
CA SER A 438 17.83 18.96 -20.80
C SER A 438 16.90 20.16 -20.65
N PHE A 439 17.31 21.21 -19.93
CA PHE A 439 16.50 22.40 -19.65
C PHE A 439 16.87 23.57 -20.56
N ALA A 440 15.94 23.99 -21.42
CA ALA A 440 16.05 25.23 -22.19
C ALA A 440 15.88 26.46 -21.29
N MET A 441 16.75 27.47 -21.46
CA MET A 441 16.62 28.78 -20.83
C MET A 441 15.72 29.67 -21.69
N THR A 442 14.43 29.67 -21.37
CA THR A 442 13.45 30.60 -21.95
C THR A 442 13.69 32.02 -21.47
N GLU A 443 13.16 33.03 -22.18
CA GLU A 443 13.28 34.44 -21.76
C GLU A 443 12.78 34.66 -20.32
N ALA A 444 11.73 33.95 -19.90
CA ALA A 444 11.22 34.00 -18.53
C ALA A 444 12.21 33.43 -17.50
N ARG A 445 12.88 32.31 -17.82
CA ARG A 445 13.91 31.71 -16.95
C ARG A 445 15.18 32.56 -16.90
N GLN A 446 15.56 33.18 -18.02
CA GLN A 446 16.68 34.12 -18.08
C GLN A 446 16.43 35.32 -17.17
N LYS A 447 15.25 35.95 -17.27
CA LYS A 447 14.86 37.05 -16.36
C LYS A 447 14.82 36.62 -14.89
N ALA A 448 14.27 35.44 -14.59
CA ALA A 448 14.26 34.92 -13.23
C ALA A 448 15.68 34.70 -12.67
N ALA A 449 16.60 34.17 -13.47
CA ALA A 449 18.00 34.00 -13.08
C ALA A 449 18.71 35.36 -12.85
N GLU A 450 18.37 36.39 -13.63
CA GLU A 450 18.86 37.76 -13.43
C GLU A 450 18.27 38.41 -12.17
N ASP A 451 16.98 38.19 -11.89
CA ASP A 451 16.27 38.76 -10.74
C ASP A 451 16.68 38.11 -9.40
N VAL A 452 17.08 36.83 -9.38
CA VAL A 452 17.61 36.16 -8.16
C VAL A 452 18.89 36.84 -7.65
N ASN A 453 19.70 37.43 -8.53
CA ASN A 453 20.83 38.27 -8.12
C ASN A 453 20.40 39.60 -7.45
N SER A 454 19.11 39.94 -7.44
CA SER A 454 18.57 41.21 -6.93
C SER A 454 17.61 41.09 -5.73
N ILE A 455 17.17 39.88 -5.35
CA ILE A 455 16.15 39.71 -4.30
C ILE A 455 16.64 38.74 -3.21
N ILE A 456 17.35 39.31 -2.24
CA ILE A 456 17.54 38.73 -0.91
C ILE A 456 16.17 38.62 -0.24
N ARG A 457 15.63 37.41 -0.11
CA ARG A 457 14.60 37.10 0.89
C ARG A 457 14.95 35.81 1.63
N VAL A 458 16.00 35.89 2.44
CA VAL A 458 16.02 35.12 3.69
C VAL A 458 15.06 35.83 4.62
N VAL A 459 13.85 35.29 4.79
CA VAL A 459 12.94 35.76 5.84
C VAL A 459 13.44 35.13 7.14
N GLU A 460 14.33 35.84 7.83
CA GLU A 460 14.62 35.53 9.23
C GLU A 460 13.41 35.97 10.08
N PHE A 461 12.70 35.00 10.65
CA PHE A 461 11.60 35.26 11.57
C PHE A 461 12.14 35.71 12.92
N THR A 462 11.60 36.81 13.46
CA THR A 462 11.94 37.26 14.82
C THR A 462 11.11 36.51 15.87
N ASP A 463 11.65 36.31 17.09
CA ASP A 463 10.97 35.65 18.22
C ASP A 463 9.59 36.24 18.58
N LYS A 464 9.31 37.44 18.10
CA LYS A 464 8.02 38.14 18.28
C LYS A 464 6.93 37.65 17.33
N GLU A 465 7.30 37.15 16.14
CA GLU A 465 6.38 36.68 15.10
C GLU A 465 5.93 35.23 15.34
N LEU A 466 6.78 34.41 16.00
CA LEU A 466 6.45 33.06 16.46
C LEU A 466 5.38 33.03 17.57
N ASN A 467 5.21 34.12 18.33
CA ASN A 467 4.35 34.14 19.53
C ASN A 467 2.92 34.68 19.29
N ASN A 468 2.67 35.35 18.16
CA ASN A 468 1.36 35.89 17.82
C ASN A 468 0.88 35.22 16.52
N GLY A 469 0.33 34.01 16.62
CA GLY A 469 -0.13 33.19 15.50
C GLY A 469 -1.28 33.79 14.67
N SER A 470 -1.02 34.90 13.97
CA SER A 470 -1.92 35.53 13.02
C SER A 470 -1.08 36.22 11.95
N TYR A 471 -0.95 35.56 10.80
CA TYR A 471 -0.47 36.21 9.60
C TYR A 471 -1.67 36.76 8.81
N ASN A 472 -1.70 38.08 8.61
CA ASN A 472 -2.54 38.71 7.61
C ASN A 472 -1.74 38.78 6.31
N SER A 473 -2.10 37.94 5.34
CA SER A 473 -1.61 38.05 3.97
C SER A 473 -2.02 39.40 3.40
N LYS A 474 -1.07 40.33 3.31
CA LYS A 474 -1.15 41.46 2.39
C LYS A 474 -0.40 41.05 1.14
N ASN A 475 -1.08 40.31 0.27
CA ASN A 475 -0.92 40.40 -1.17
C ASN A 475 -2.31 40.31 -1.79
N ASN A 476 -2.97 41.47 -1.85
CA ASN A 476 -3.92 41.76 -2.90
C ASN A 476 -3.08 42.02 -4.15
N ASP A 477 -2.83 40.99 -4.94
CA ASP A 477 -2.74 41.11 -6.39
C ASP A 477 -3.15 39.76 -6.96
N LYS A 478 -4.30 39.78 -7.64
CA LYS A 478 -4.77 38.69 -8.48
C LYS A 478 -3.96 38.73 -9.77
N ASP A 479 -2.70 38.32 -9.71
CA ASP A 479 -2.02 37.85 -10.91
C ASP A 479 -2.14 36.33 -10.90
N ASP A 480 -3.17 35.87 -11.62
CA ASP A 480 -3.36 34.49 -12.00
C ASP A 480 -2.09 34.02 -12.73
N PHE A 481 -1.18 33.32 -12.03
CA PHE A 481 -0.27 32.38 -12.68
C PHE A 481 -1.12 31.21 -13.19
N LYS A 482 -1.81 31.44 -14.31
CA LYS A 482 -2.30 30.36 -15.16
C LYS A 482 -1.06 29.66 -15.71
N TYR A 483 -0.79 28.47 -15.20
CA TYR A 483 -0.04 27.47 -15.95
C TYR A 483 -0.83 27.17 -17.23
N SER A 484 -0.48 27.87 -18.30
CA SER A 484 -0.88 27.54 -19.66
C SER A 484 0.15 26.54 -20.18
N ASP A 485 0.05 25.28 -19.76
CA ASP A 485 0.71 24.17 -20.45
C ASP A 485 -0.35 23.14 -20.84
N ASP A 486 -1.33 23.58 -21.65
CA ASP A 486 -1.94 22.73 -22.67
C ASP A 486 -0.90 22.46 -23.77
N HIS A 487 0.23 21.85 -23.40
CA HIS A 487 1.17 21.27 -24.34
C HIS A 487 0.84 19.79 -24.45
N VAL A 488 -0.05 19.47 -25.40
CA VAL A 488 -0.08 18.15 -26.02
C VAL A 488 1.34 17.92 -26.56
N PHE A 489 2.01 16.89 -26.05
CA PHE A 489 3.24 16.40 -26.67
C PHE A 489 2.89 15.91 -28.07
N ASP A 490 3.08 16.77 -29.07
CA ASP A 490 3.24 16.31 -30.44
C ASP A 490 4.56 15.53 -30.47
N MET A 491 4.45 14.21 -30.36
CA MET A 491 5.51 13.34 -30.85
C MET A 491 5.68 13.69 -32.32
N VAL A 492 6.78 14.38 -32.65
CA VAL A 492 7.17 14.61 -34.04
C VAL A 492 7.46 13.24 -34.65
N SER A 493 6.46 12.67 -35.31
CA SER A 493 6.66 11.58 -36.25
C SER A 493 7.39 12.17 -37.44
N VAL A 494 8.70 11.95 -37.51
CA VAL A 494 9.46 12.19 -38.73
C VAL A 494 9.03 11.13 -39.74
N GLU A 495 8.26 11.54 -40.75
CA GLU A 495 7.96 10.70 -41.91
C GLU A 495 9.26 10.36 -42.63
N ILE A 496 9.59 9.07 -42.67
CA ILE A 496 10.68 8.55 -43.50
C ILE A 496 10.21 8.64 -44.97
N PRO A 497 10.95 9.30 -45.87
CA PRO A 497 10.59 9.34 -47.29
C PRO A 497 10.42 7.91 -47.85
N GLN A 498 9.33 7.64 -48.56
CA GLN A 498 9.00 6.32 -49.12
C GLN A 498 10.10 5.74 -50.05
N ASP A 499 11.02 6.60 -50.49
CA ASP A 499 12.11 6.32 -51.41
C ASP A 499 13.21 5.42 -50.81
N GLU A 500 13.30 5.34 -49.47
CA GLU A 500 14.26 4.45 -48.78
C GLU A 500 13.68 3.07 -48.41
N ILE A 501 12.35 2.91 -48.41
CA ILE A 501 11.70 1.64 -48.06
C ILE A 501 11.77 0.63 -49.24
N GLN A 502 11.98 1.10 -50.48
CA GLN A 502 12.10 0.21 -51.64
C GLN A 502 13.50 -0.34 -51.91
N LYS A 503 14.57 0.16 -51.26
CA LYS A 503 15.94 -0.35 -51.50
C LYS A 503 16.37 -1.52 -50.60
N ASN A 504 15.69 -1.76 -49.49
CA ASN A 504 16.03 -2.85 -48.55
C ASN A 504 15.13 -4.09 -48.63
N LYS A 505 14.23 -4.17 -49.63
CA LYS A 505 13.46 -5.40 -49.94
C LYS A 505 14.15 -6.35 -50.92
N GLN A 506 15.41 -6.11 -51.31
CA GLN A 506 16.11 -6.90 -52.33
C GLN A 506 17.37 -7.65 -51.91
N LYS A 507 17.68 -7.80 -50.62
CA LYS A 507 18.70 -8.77 -50.17
C LYS A 507 18.21 -9.52 -48.93
N GLY A 508 17.59 -10.67 -49.17
CA GLY A 508 17.23 -11.63 -48.14
C GLY A 508 18.46 -12.42 -47.66
N PHE A 509 18.50 -12.66 -46.35
CA PHE A 509 18.52 -13.98 -45.71
C PHE A 509 18.06 -13.83 -44.27
#